data_AF-A0A7Y0S9R5-F1
#
_entry.id   AF-A0A7Y0S9R5-F1
#
_cell.length_a   1.000
_cell.length_b   1.000
_cell.length_c   1.000
_cell.angle_alpha   90.00
_cell.angle_beta   90.00
_cell.angle_gamma   90.00
#
_symmetry.space_group_name_H-M   'P 1'
#
loop_
_entity.id
_entity.type
_entity.pdbx_description
1 polymer ?
#
loop_
_entity_poly.entity_id
_entity_poly.type
_entity_poly.pdbx_seq_one_letter_code
_entity_poly.pdbx_strand_id
1 'polypeptide(L)'
;QSASQQKTEVFAGRLALAKSWESFKLVYGVDAYLDRFESNQALFDPTIANSSGNLINRTYAEVGRYPDVDVASYAMFVQGDYQINQDWSVQAGYRYQYMDNKIDDFVAYSIQK
;
A
#
# COMPACT_ATOMS: atom_id res chain seq x y z
N GLN A 1 2.67 -30.89 -0.67
CA GLN A 1 3.77 -29.89 -0.84
C GLN A 1 3.13 -28.53 -1.04
N SER A 2 3.79 -27.43 -0.69
CA SER A 2 3.19 -26.10 -0.78
C SER A 2 4.22 -24.99 -0.92
N ALA A 3 3.81 -23.83 -1.44
CA ALA A 3 4.63 -22.61 -1.48
C ALA A 3 3.85 -21.41 -0.94
N SER A 4 4.57 -20.38 -0.48
CA SER A 4 3.97 -19.10 -0.09
C SER A 4 3.56 -18.31 -1.33
N GLN A 5 2.45 -17.58 -1.23
CA GLN A 5 2.00 -16.63 -2.24
C GLN A 5 1.60 -15.33 -1.53
N GLN A 6 2.26 -14.23 -1.88
CA GLN A 6 1.95 -12.91 -1.33
C GLN A 6 1.68 -11.97 -2.49
N LYS A 7 0.62 -11.19 -2.38
CA LYS A 7 0.22 -10.23 -3.39
C LYS A 7 -0.03 -8.89 -2.70
N THR A 8 0.59 -7.85 -3.22
CA THR A 8 0.42 -6.48 -2.73
C THR A 8 -0.05 -5.62 -3.88
N GLU A 9 -1.16 -4.91 -3.68
CA GLU A 9 -1.70 -3.95 -4.63
C GLU A 9 -1.69 -2.56 -3.99
N VAL A 10 -1.03 -1.61 -4.66
CA VAL A 10 -0.88 -0.24 -4.16
C VAL A 10 -1.49 0.73 -5.14
N PHE A 11 -2.38 1.58 -4.64
CA PHE A 11 -2.98 2.69 -5.36
C PHE A 11 -2.68 3.99 -4.63
N ALA A 12 -2.02 4.92 -5.31
CA ALA A 12 -1.70 6.22 -4.76
C ALA A 12 -2.05 7.33 -5.74
N GLY A 13 -2.55 8.45 -5.21
CA GLY A 13 -2.89 9.62 -6.00
C GLY A 13 -2.60 10.88 -5.21
N ARG A 14 -2.08 11.90 -5.91
CA ARG A 14 -1.86 13.24 -5.34
C ARG A 14 -2.39 14.30 -6.30
N LEU A 15 -3.13 15.25 -5.75
CA LEU A 15 -3.55 16.46 -6.44
C LEU A 15 -2.97 17.66 -5.72
N ALA A 16 -2.25 18.51 -6.45
CA ALA A 16 -1.61 19.70 -5.91
C ALA A 16 -1.92 20.90 -6.80
N LEU A 17 -2.29 22.01 -6.19
CA LEU A 17 -2.47 23.30 -6.83
C LEU A 17 -1.35 24.23 -6.38
N ALA A 18 -0.70 24.87 -7.35
CA ALA A 18 0.35 25.85 -7.12
C ALA A 18 -0.14 27.23 -7.55
N LYS A 19 0.07 28.22 -6.70
CA LYS A 19 -0.23 29.62 -6.97
C LYS A 19 0.97 30.48 -6.61
N SER A 20 1.29 31.43 -7.48
CA SER A 20 2.43 32.33 -7.32
C SER A 20 1.95 33.77 -7.45
N TRP A 21 2.33 34.60 -6.49
CA TRP A 21 2.10 36.04 -6.47
C TRP A 21 3.40 36.73 -6.12
N GLU A 22 4.04 37.39 -7.07
CA GLU A 22 5.31 38.14 -6.83
C GLU A 22 6.26 37.39 -5.87
N SER A 23 6.37 37.86 -4.63
CA SER A 23 7.24 37.32 -3.58
C SER A 23 6.67 36.15 -2.78
N PHE A 24 5.42 35.73 -3.00
CA PHE A 24 4.76 34.65 -2.27
C PHE A 24 4.31 33.51 -3.19
N LYS A 25 4.69 32.27 -2.83
CA LYS A 25 4.25 31.04 -3.50
C LYS A 25 3.51 30.19 -2.50
N LEU A 26 2.40 29.61 -2.95
CA LEU A 26 1.56 28.72 -2.15
C LEU A 26 1.30 27.45 -2.96
N VAL A 27 1.59 26.31 -2.34
CA VAL A 27 1.21 24.99 -2.85
C VAL A 27 0.30 24.35 -1.81
N TYR A 28 -0.85 23.83 -2.24
CA TYR A 28 -1.73 23.09 -1.37
C TYR A 28 -2.37 21.94 -2.14
N GLY A 29 -2.80 20.92 -1.43
CA GLY A 29 -3.29 19.73 -2.09
C GLY A 29 -3.75 18.65 -1.14
N VAL A 30 -4.11 17.53 -1.75
CA VAL A 30 -4.51 16.30 -1.07
C VAL A 30 -3.79 15.11 -1.68
N ASP A 31 -3.56 14.08 -0.88
CA ASP A 31 -3.18 12.78 -1.40
C ASP A 31 -3.93 11.65 -0.70
N ALA A 32 -4.06 10.55 -1.42
CA ALA A 32 -4.67 9.32 -0.97
C ALA A 32 -3.74 8.15 -1.30
N TYR A 33 -3.69 7.19 -0.40
CA TYR A 33 -2.91 5.96 -0.52
C TYR A 33 -3.77 4.80 -0.05
N LEU A 34 -3.88 3.76 -0.85
CA LEU A 34 -4.48 2.49 -0.50
C LEU A 34 -3.49 1.39 -0.80
N ASP A 35 -3.33 0.48 0.15
CA ASP A 35 -2.48 -0.68 0.06
C ASP A 35 -3.26 -1.88 0.57
N ARG A 36 -3.35 -2.90 -0.27
CA ARG A 36 -4.00 -4.16 0.04
C ARG A 36 -2.96 -5.26 -0.05
N PHE A 37 -2.75 -5.92 1.08
CA PHE A 37 -1.85 -7.06 1.19
C PHE A 37 -2.66 -8.33 1.41
N GLU A 38 -2.49 -9.28 0.49
CA GLU A 38 -3.07 -10.61 0.56
C GLU A 38 -1.98 -11.66 0.74
N SER A 39 -2.20 -12.62 1.65
CA SER A 39 -1.23 -13.68 1.90
C SER A 39 -1.84 -15.08 1.89
N ASN A 40 -1.58 -15.80 0.80
CA ASN A 40 -2.04 -17.17 0.58
C ASN A 40 -0.88 -18.19 0.62
N GLN A 41 -1.25 -19.46 0.59
CA GLN A 41 -0.38 -20.61 0.43
C GLN A 41 -0.92 -21.50 -0.69
N ALA A 42 -0.11 -21.70 -1.72
CA ALA A 42 -0.42 -22.61 -2.82
C ALA A 42 -0.15 -24.05 -2.38
N LEU A 43 -1.14 -24.93 -2.53
CA LEU A 43 -1.02 -26.36 -2.27
C LEU A 43 -0.84 -27.10 -3.60
N PHE A 44 0.20 -27.93 -3.70
CA PHE A 44 0.55 -28.65 -4.93
C PHE A 44 0.03 -30.09 -4.91
N ASP A 45 -0.38 -30.59 -6.08
CA ASP A 45 -0.79 -31.98 -6.27
C ASP A 45 0.39 -32.91 -5.91
N PRO A 46 0.27 -33.71 -4.83
CA PRO A 46 1.38 -34.51 -4.35
C PRO A 46 1.77 -35.61 -5.34
N THR A 47 0.85 -36.09 -6.18
CA THR A 47 1.11 -37.14 -7.16
C THR A 47 2.03 -36.61 -8.25
N ILE A 48 1.67 -35.46 -8.83
CA ILE A 48 2.45 -34.84 -9.92
C ILE A 48 3.81 -34.36 -9.39
N ALA A 49 3.81 -33.66 -8.25
CA ALA A 49 5.03 -33.11 -7.68
C ALA A 49 6.00 -34.23 -7.28
N ASN A 50 5.56 -35.28 -6.58
CA ASN A 50 6.44 -36.39 -6.22
C ASN A 50 6.96 -37.15 -7.46
N SER A 51 6.11 -37.42 -8.45
CA SER A 51 6.48 -38.17 -9.66
C SER A 51 7.54 -37.47 -10.53
N SER A 52 7.61 -36.14 -10.44
CA SER A 52 8.57 -35.31 -11.17
C SER A 52 9.80 -34.96 -10.35
N GLY A 53 9.96 -35.48 -9.13
CA GLY A 53 11.02 -35.04 -8.21
C GLY A 53 10.89 -33.56 -7.81
N ASN A 54 9.65 -33.07 -7.72
CA ASN A 54 9.25 -31.69 -7.40
C ASN A 54 9.60 -30.65 -8.48
N LEU A 55 9.86 -31.11 -9.70
CA LEU A 55 10.12 -30.25 -10.87
C LEU A 55 8.84 -29.69 -11.48
N ILE A 56 7.70 -30.36 -11.30
CA ILE A 56 6.38 -29.93 -11.80
C ILE A 56 5.44 -29.74 -10.61
N ASN A 57 5.18 -28.48 -10.25
CA ASN A 57 4.32 -28.09 -9.13
C ASN A 57 3.01 -27.51 -9.66
N ARG A 58 1.98 -28.36 -9.77
CA ARG A 58 0.63 -27.94 -10.16
C ARG A 58 -0.18 -27.61 -8.92
N THR A 59 -0.56 -26.33 -8.75
CA THR A 59 -1.45 -25.88 -7.67
C THR A 59 -2.84 -26.48 -7.86
N TYR A 60 -3.38 -27.11 -6.81
CA TYR A 60 -4.75 -27.62 -6.78
C TYR A 60 -5.68 -26.81 -5.86
N ALA A 61 -5.11 -26.06 -4.91
CA ALA A 61 -5.85 -25.18 -4.01
C ALA A 61 -4.95 -24.04 -3.52
N GLU A 62 -5.56 -22.90 -3.18
CA GLU A 62 -4.94 -21.81 -2.44
C GLU A 62 -5.69 -21.64 -1.11
N VAL A 63 -4.96 -21.48 -0.01
CA VAL A 63 -5.52 -21.30 1.33
C VAL A 63 -4.89 -20.07 1.99
N GLY A 64 -5.64 -19.36 2.82
CA GLY A 64 -5.16 -18.17 3.53
C GLY A 64 -4.04 -18.54 4.51
N ARG A 65 -2.93 -17.79 4.50
CA ARG A 65 -1.74 -18.05 5.31
C ARG A 65 -1.57 -17.06 6.46
N TYR A 66 -1.76 -15.77 6.18
CA TYR A 66 -1.77 -14.71 7.19
C TYR A 66 -3.02 -13.85 7.00
N PRO A 67 -3.44 -13.09 8.02
CA PRO A 67 -4.47 -12.08 7.87
C PRO A 67 -4.12 -11.12 6.73
N ASP A 68 -5.12 -10.82 5.91
CA ASP A 68 -4.99 -9.76 4.93
C ASP A 68 -4.96 -8.41 5.65
N VAL A 69 -4.22 -7.45 5.08
CA VAL A 69 -4.03 -6.12 5.66
C VAL A 69 -4.37 -5.07 4.63
N ASP A 70 -5.34 -4.24 4.97
CA ASP A 70 -5.74 -3.08 4.18
C ASP A 70 -5.31 -1.80 4.92
N VAL A 71 -4.47 -1.00 4.27
CA VAL A 71 -4.04 0.31 4.77
C VAL A 71 -4.59 1.39 3.84
N ALA A 72 -5.40 2.29 4.39
CA ALA A 72 -5.88 3.48 3.69
C ALA A 72 -5.38 4.74 4.39
N SER A 73 -4.90 5.71 3.63
CA SER A 73 -4.60 7.04 4.18
C SER A 73 -5.06 8.15 3.26
N TYR A 74 -5.46 9.25 3.87
CA TYR A 74 -5.87 10.48 3.20
C TYR A 74 -5.20 11.64 3.92
N ALA A 75 -4.61 12.54 3.16
CA ALA A 75 -3.96 13.70 3.71
C ALA A 75 -4.30 14.97 2.95
N MET A 76 -4.24 16.08 3.66
CA MET A 76 -4.25 17.43 3.11
C MET A 76 -2.98 18.15 3.53
N PHE A 77 -2.44 18.95 2.64
CA PHE A 77 -1.22 19.71 2.90
C PHE A 77 -1.31 21.12 2.34
N VAL A 78 -0.58 22.03 2.97
CA VAL A 78 -0.37 23.40 2.53
C VAL A 78 1.09 23.78 2.81
N GLN A 79 1.73 24.46 1.87
CA GLN A 79 3.10 24.92 1.96
C GLN A 79 3.19 26.31 1.33
N GLY A 80 3.72 27.26 2.09
CA GLY A 80 4.01 28.62 1.64
C GLY A 80 5.52 28.86 1.59
N ASP A 81 5.93 29.63 0.60
CA ASP A 81 7.28 30.17 0.44
C ASP A 81 7.15 31.68 0.23
N TYR A 82 7.84 32.47 1.06
CA TYR A 82 7.83 33.93 0.99
C TYR A 82 9.25 34.46 0.86
N GLN A 83 9.50 35.17 -0.24
CA GLN A 83 10.73 35.89 -0.49
C GLN A 83 10.70 37.22 0.26
N ILE A 84 11.55 37.37 1.27
CA ILE A 84 11.67 38.59 2.06
C ILE A 84 12.43 39.65 1.25
N ASN A 85 13.53 39.25 0.61
CA ASN A 85 14.34 40.07 -0.30
C ASN A 85 15.20 39.15 -1.19
N GLN A 86 16.14 39.68 -1.99
CA GLN A 86 16.96 38.88 -2.91
C GLN A 86 17.79 37.79 -2.21
N ASP A 87 18.13 37.98 -0.94
CA ASP A 87 19.03 37.10 -0.18
C ASP A 87 18.30 36.20 0.81
N TRP A 88 17.06 36.53 1.17
CA TRP A 88 16.30 35.86 2.23
C TRP A 88 14.91 35.42 1.81
N SER A 89 14.56 34.18 2.13
CA SER A 89 13.21 33.64 2.07
C SER A 89 12.86 32.85 3.32
N VAL A 90 11.56 32.68 3.56
CA VAL A 90 11.02 31.86 4.64
C VAL A 90 9.99 30.89 4.08
N GLN A 91 10.03 29.65 4.54
CA GLN A 91 9.12 28.59 4.14
C GLN A 91 8.43 28.02 5.35
N ALA A 92 7.14 27.74 5.21
CA ALA A 92 6.34 27.10 6.24
C ALA A 92 5.33 26.16 5.58
N GLY A 93 5.10 25.01 6.20
CA GLY A 93 4.13 24.05 5.71
C GLY A 93 3.45 23.30 6.83
N TYR A 94 2.25 22.82 6.55
CA TYR A 94 1.47 21.99 7.45
C TYR A 94 0.81 20.86 6.67
N ARG A 95 0.74 19.68 7.29
CA ARG A 95 0.09 18.50 6.73
C ARG A 95 -0.74 17.84 7.82
N TYR A 96 -1.98 17.52 7.47
CA TYR A 96 -2.84 16.66 8.28
C TYR A 96 -3.08 15.36 7.52
N GLN A 97 -2.85 14.23 8.18
CA GLN A 97 -2.99 12.91 7.60
C GLN A 97 -3.82 12.02 8.51
N TYR A 98 -4.85 11.39 7.94
CA TYR A 98 -5.64 10.35 8.57
C TYR A 98 -5.26 9.00 7.96
N MET A 99 -5.13 7.98 8.80
CA MET A 99 -4.76 6.63 8.40
C MET A 99 -5.66 5.61 9.08
N ASP A 100 -6.23 4.72 8.28
CA ASP A 100 -7.08 3.61 8.70
C ASP A 100 -6.36 2.30 8.35
N ASN A 101 -6.23 1.40 9.31
CA ASN A 101 -5.61 0.11 9.12
C ASN A 101 -6.63 -0.96 9.51
N LYS A 102 -7.00 -1.81 8.56
CA LYS A 102 -7.86 -2.96 8.80
C LYS A 102 -7.03 -4.22 8.67
N ILE A 103 -7.18 -5.09 9.65
CA ILE A 103 -6.56 -6.40 9.70
C ILE A 103 -7.73 -7.38 9.69
N ASP A 104 -7.80 -8.22 8.66
CA ASP A 104 -8.87 -9.20 8.54
C ASP A 104 -8.72 -10.34 9.56
N ASP A 105 -9.81 -11.09 9.78
CA ASP A 105 -9.80 -12.19 10.74
C ASP A 105 -8.87 -13.32 10.31
N PHE A 106 -8.05 -13.81 11.24
CA PHE A 106 -7.24 -15.01 11.00
C PHE A 106 -8.13 -16.26 10.95
N VAL A 107 -8.36 -16.80 9.75
CA VAL A 107 -9.04 -18.09 9.60
C VAL A 107 -8.00 -19.21 9.51
N ALA A 108 -7.92 -20.04 10.55
CA ALA A 108 -7.00 -21.18 10.57
C ALA A 108 -7.34 -22.19 9.47
N TYR A 109 -6.29 -22.85 8.92
CA TYR A 109 -6.38 -23.86 7.85
C TYR A 109 -7.46 -24.94 8.10
N SER A 110 -7.72 -25.30 9.36
CA SER A 110 -8.72 -26.31 9.72
C SER A 110 -10.18 -25.89 9.51
N ILE A 111 -10.45 -24.63 9.14
CA ILE A 111 -11.79 -24.04 9.05
C ILE A 111 -12.09 -23.50 7.64
N GLN A 112 -11.08 -23.40 6.77
CA GLN A 112 -11.25 -22.97 5.38
C GLN A 112 -11.81 -24.14 4.56
N LYS A 113 -13.05 -24.02 4.10
CA LYS A 113 -13.77 -25.02 3.28
C LYS A 113 -13.48 -24.86 1.80
#